data_AF-A0A640KIC0-F1
#
_entry.id   AF-A0A640KIC0-F1
#
_cell.length_a   1.000
_cell.length_b   1.000
_cell.length_c   1.000
_cell.angle_alpha   90.00
_cell.angle_beta   90.00
_cell.angle_gamma   90.00
#
_symmetry.space_group_name_H-M   'P 1'
#
loop_
_entity.id
_entity.type
_entity.pdbx_description
1 polymer ?
#
loop_
_entity_poly.entity_id
_entity_poly.type
_entity_poly.pdbx_seq_one_letter_code
_entity_poly.pdbx_strand_id
1 'polypeptide(L)'
;MEMDRMTRQEAAKVESVLKDLAEELQILTFLPDEFSSWVRNECVVAANLPDTKMYLHRYEEHTTRKAKEAGTKHDITRDTPIAAGLRVPALSSKSSSVSSSSCCSSRANTARHNNNDSPDLPTSSSSSLSPEYEEERQRAVKAASFVYAASHYGDPTANDDNEAVLQVSDYAQLERDLLTGAKTTGSVDAADLQAHHLSTRALIDTLRDGGYGDIMKYYVKHLYTSHSSSATVSQEPGHSATASDSRAVPQAYCCGMVDEGLDHLRGLVVTLHRLIHQRNQSTVNEDIHRYQLLHDAVNRDQAGTADVQVLNQRYLDMKSARQREVAALDDEIRALEEELQYVQRTSDVELEAFQNMQDAVQEDRRCSLRQQLEVHRKNADEVARRLQQAQAKALDELNTLRSNRTKREAAVSGAITEYDAQSALLAAAMRQFNKEAEEDTERIVALEEAVEKLHKEREEHAWEVMVAEQRQEHANMILEHQEQDARVIQAYYRAFIARVYTQRELEKNAKKRKKKGKKKK
;
A
#
# COMPACT_ATOMS: atom_id res chain seq x y z
N MET A 1 44.23 -43.22 -15.98
CA MET A 1 43.60 -44.09 -17.00
C MET A 1 44.49 -44.03 -18.23
N GLU A 2 45.02 -45.17 -18.69
CA GLU A 2 45.81 -45.24 -19.93
C GLU A 2 44.86 -45.15 -21.13
N MET A 3 45.09 -44.22 -22.05
CA MET A 3 44.29 -44.11 -23.28
C MET A 3 44.63 -45.25 -24.25
N ASP A 4 43.59 -45.87 -24.81
CA ASP A 4 43.72 -46.93 -25.82
C ASP A 4 44.46 -46.43 -27.07
N ARG A 5 45.13 -47.34 -27.78
CA ARG A 5 46.00 -47.05 -28.93
C ARG A 5 45.24 -46.36 -30.06
N MET A 6 43.97 -46.70 -30.27
CA MET A 6 43.12 -46.05 -31.27
C MET A 6 42.80 -44.61 -30.87
N THR A 7 42.46 -44.37 -29.60
CA THR A 7 42.24 -43.03 -29.05
C THR A 7 43.50 -42.17 -29.11
N ARG A 8 44.69 -42.77 -28.93
CA ARG A 8 45.98 -42.08 -29.12
C ARG A 8 46.23 -41.70 -30.58
N GLN A 9 45.86 -42.54 -31.54
CA GLN A 9 45.99 -42.20 -32.96
C GLN A 9 45.02 -41.11 -33.39
N GLU A 10 43.76 -41.16 -32.93
CA GLU A 10 42.80 -40.08 -33.18
C GLU A 10 43.22 -38.78 -32.47
N ALA A 11 43.72 -38.84 -31.23
CA ALA A 11 44.28 -37.69 -30.56
C ALA A 11 45.49 -37.10 -31.31
N ALA A 12 46.36 -37.94 -31.89
CA ALA A 12 47.49 -37.47 -32.69
C ALA A 12 47.07 -36.82 -34.02
N LYS A 13 45.99 -37.32 -34.66
CA LYS A 13 45.40 -36.67 -35.85
C LYS A 13 44.74 -35.34 -35.48
N VAL A 14 44.01 -35.29 -34.37
CA VAL A 14 43.44 -34.04 -33.86
C VAL A 14 44.56 -33.06 -33.50
N GLU A 15 45.66 -33.54 -32.91
CA GLU A 15 46.83 -32.72 -32.61
C GLU A 15 47.52 -32.20 -33.88
N SER A 16 47.61 -33.00 -34.95
CA SER A 16 48.15 -32.52 -36.23
C SER A 16 47.24 -31.47 -36.87
N VAL A 17 45.93 -31.70 -36.89
CA VAL A 17 44.95 -30.72 -37.40
C VAL A 17 44.97 -29.44 -36.57
N LEU A 18 45.09 -29.54 -35.24
CA LEU A 18 45.20 -28.38 -34.36
C LEU A 18 46.53 -27.63 -34.52
N LYS A 19 47.64 -28.33 -34.85
CA LYS A 19 48.92 -27.69 -35.19
C LYS A 19 48.83 -26.95 -36.52
N ASP A 20 48.25 -27.58 -37.54
CA ASP A 20 48.03 -26.96 -38.84
C ASP A 20 47.10 -25.73 -38.69
N LEU A 21 46.01 -25.85 -37.92
CA LEU A 21 45.10 -24.73 -37.61
C LEU A 21 45.79 -23.62 -36.80
N ALA A 22 46.67 -23.98 -35.86
CA ALA A 22 47.43 -23.00 -35.10
C ALA A 22 48.43 -22.25 -35.98
N GLU A 23 49.08 -22.93 -36.93
CA GLU A 23 49.95 -22.30 -37.93
C GLU A 23 49.14 -21.40 -38.89
N GLU A 24 47.94 -21.82 -39.31
CA GLU A 24 47.02 -21.02 -40.12
C GLU A 24 46.51 -19.77 -39.38
N LEU A 25 46.11 -19.91 -38.11
CA LEU A 25 45.72 -18.80 -37.26
C LEU A 25 46.91 -17.87 -36.99
N GLN A 26 48.12 -18.42 -36.86
CA GLN A 26 49.33 -17.62 -36.72
C GLN A 26 49.59 -16.79 -37.97
N ILE A 27 49.38 -17.32 -39.18
CA ILE A 27 49.44 -16.55 -40.44
C ILE A 27 48.44 -15.38 -40.43
N LEU A 28 47.21 -15.60 -39.96
CA LEU A 28 46.18 -14.57 -39.86
C LEU A 28 46.54 -13.47 -38.83
N THR A 29 47.29 -13.78 -37.77
CA THR A 29 47.66 -12.78 -36.75
C THR A 29 48.69 -11.74 -37.21
N PHE A 30 49.37 -11.96 -38.34
CA PHE A 30 50.39 -11.09 -38.91
C PHE A 30 49.90 -10.19 -40.05
N LEU A 31 48.61 -10.27 -40.42
CA LEU A 31 47.98 -9.31 -41.32
C LEU A 31 48.08 -7.89 -40.74
N PRO A 32 48.22 -6.83 -41.57
CA PRO A 32 48.30 -5.44 -41.12
C PRO A 32 47.16 -5.08 -40.15
N ASP A 33 47.41 -4.15 -39.22
CA ASP A 33 46.45 -3.83 -38.17
C ASP A 33 45.11 -3.29 -38.74
N GLU A 34 45.11 -2.76 -39.96
CA GLU A 34 43.91 -2.41 -40.74
C GLU A 34 42.99 -3.61 -41.01
N PHE A 35 43.55 -4.79 -41.33
CA PHE A 35 42.82 -6.05 -41.47
C PHE A 35 42.58 -6.74 -40.12
N SER A 36 43.44 -6.50 -39.12
CA SER A 36 43.25 -7.01 -37.76
C SER A 36 42.02 -6.40 -37.07
N SER A 37 41.66 -5.16 -37.43
CA SER A 37 40.47 -4.48 -36.90
C SER A 37 39.15 -5.13 -37.33
N TRP A 38 39.19 -5.99 -38.35
CA TRP A 38 38.04 -6.73 -38.86
C TRP A 38 37.88 -8.10 -38.17
N VAL A 39 38.98 -8.77 -37.80
CA VAL A 39 38.93 -10.09 -37.11
C VAL A 39 39.00 -9.97 -35.58
N ARG A 40 39.71 -8.97 -35.03
CA ARG A 40 39.92 -8.83 -33.58
C ARG A 40 38.81 -8.10 -32.85
N ASN A 41 38.02 -7.25 -33.51
CA ASN A 41 36.92 -6.55 -32.86
C ASN A 41 35.74 -7.46 -32.49
N GLU A 42 35.60 -8.66 -33.07
CA GLU A 42 34.49 -9.55 -32.76
C GLU A 42 34.91 -10.85 -32.05
N CYS A 43 36.11 -11.39 -32.30
CA CYS A 43 36.61 -12.55 -31.55
C CYS A 43 37.04 -12.21 -30.10
N VAL A 44 37.60 -11.02 -29.86
CA VAL A 44 37.93 -10.57 -28.49
C VAL A 44 36.69 -10.05 -27.76
N VAL A 45 35.67 -9.59 -28.48
CA VAL A 45 34.36 -9.25 -27.90
C VAL A 45 33.55 -10.51 -27.60
N ALA A 46 33.60 -11.57 -28.43
CA ALA A 46 33.02 -12.88 -28.14
C ALA A 46 33.63 -13.57 -26.90
N ALA A 47 34.93 -13.37 -26.65
CA ALA A 47 35.60 -13.86 -25.44
C ALA A 47 35.34 -13.00 -24.19
N ASN A 48 35.00 -11.71 -24.34
CA ASN A 48 34.76 -10.78 -23.24
C ASN A 48 33.28 -10.36 -23.05
N LEU A 49 32.35 -10.93 -23.82
CA LEU A 49 30.91 -10.76 -23.64
C LEU A 49 30.51 -11.31 -22.25
N PRO A 50 29.62 -10.64 -21.50
CA PRO A 50 29.16 -11.11 -20.18
C PRO A 50 28.55 -12.52 -20.20
N ASP A 51 28.11 -13.01 -21.35
CA ASP A 51 27.55 -14.35 -21.52
C ASP A 51 28.62 -15.46 -21.50
N THR A 52 29.84 -15.21 -21.99
CA THR A 52 30.96 -16.18 -21.92
C THR A 52 31.43 -16.36 -20.47
N LYS A 53 31.40 -15.28 -19.67
CA LYS A 53 31.54 -15.36 -18.20
C LYS A 53 30.38 -16.13 -17.55
N MET A 54 29.18 -16.06 -18.11
CA MET A 54 27.99 -16.76 -17.60
C MET A 54 28.06 -18.27 -17.87
N TYR A 55 28.63 -18.70 -19.00
CA TYR A 55 28.92 -20.12 -19.26
C TYR A 55 30.08 -20.67 -18.42
N LEU A 56 31.14 -19.88 -18.20
CA LEU A 56 32.21 -20.24 -17.27
C LEU A 56 31.69 -20.34 -15.83
N HIS A 57 30.86 -19.38 -15.40
CA HIS A 57 30.23 -19.39 -14.07
C HIS A 57 29.23 -20.54 -13.92
N ARG A 58 28.46 -20.92 -14.96
CA ARG A 58 27.60 -22.11 -14.94
C ARG A 58 28.40 -23.41 -14.92
N TYR A 59 29.57 -23.44 -15.57
CA TYR A 59 30.47 -24.59 -15.52
C TYR A 59 31.14 -24.73 -14.14
N GLU A 60 31.54 -23.62 -13.52
CA GLU A 60 32.03 -23.56 -12.14
C GLU A 60 30.93 -23.90 -11.11
N GLU A 61 29.69 -23.45 -11.31
CA GLU A 61 28.53 -23.84 -10.50
C GLU A 61 28.17 -25.33 -10.68
N HIS A 62 28.30 -25.87 -11.90
CA HIS A 62 28.06 -27.28 -12.16
C HIS A 62 29.14 -28.16 -11.54
N THR A 63 30.42 -27.77 -11.62
CA THR A 63 31.53 -28.50 -10.98
C THR A 63 31.45 -28.42 -9.46
N THR A 64 31.02 -27.29 -8.89
CA THR A 64 30.80 -27.16 -7.44
C THR A 64 29.53 -27.88 -6.95
N ARG A 65 28.44 -27.92 -7.72
CA ARG A 65 27.27 -28.80 -7.44
C ARG A 65 27.64 -30.26 -7.48
N LYS A 66 28.41 -30.69 -8.49
CA LYS A 66 28.85 -32.08 -8.63
C LYS A 66 29.81 -32.49 -7.50
N ALA A 67 30.65 -31.56 -7.02
CA ALA A 67 31.48 -31.78 -5.83
C ALA A 67 30.65 -31.86 -4.54
N LYS A 68 29.59 -31.04 -4.39
CA LYS A 68 28.67 -31.11 -3.25
C LYS A 68 27.83 -32.40 -3.25
N GLU A 69 27.33 -32.83 -4.40
CA GLU A 69 26.59 -34.10 -4.56
C GLU A 69 27.47 -35.34 -4.33
N ALA A 70 28.77 -35.24 -4.60
CA ALA A 70 29.74 -36.28 -4.23
C ALA A 70 29.98 -36.31 -2.71
N GLY A 71 29.82 -35.20 -1.99
CA GLY A 71 29.91 -35.12 -0.53
C GLY A 71 28.65 -35.59 0.21
N THR A 72 27.45 -35.27 -0.29
CA THR A 72 26.18 -35.62 0.37
C THR A 72 25.75 -37.08 0.22
N LYS A 73 26.42 -37.88 -0.62
CA LYS A 73 26.18 -39.34 -0.70
C LYS A 73 26.87 -40.16 0.39
N HIS A 74 27.70 -39.53 1.24
CA HIS A 74 28.38 -40.22 2.34
C HIS A 74 27.76 -40.02 3.74
N ASP A 75 26.72 -39.20 3.90
CA ASP A 75 26.17 -38.85 5.23
C ASP A 75 24.70 -39.26 5.47
N ILE A 76 24.10 -40.09 4.60
CA ILE A 76 22.73 -40.61 4.80
C ILE A 76 22.78 -42.13 5.01
N THR A 77 23.46 -42.54 6.07
CA THR A 77 23.23 -43.86 6.70
C THR A 77 23.32 -43.70 8.21
N ARG A 78 22.25 -43.17 8.83
CA ARG A 78 21.82 -43.60 10.17
C ARG A 78 20.47 -43.01 10.57
N ASP A 79 19.69 -43.89 11.18
CA ASP A 79 18.66 -43.66 12.20
C ASP A 79 17.21 -43.38 11.74
N THR A 80 16.47 -44.49 11.64
CA THR A 80 15.07 -44.63 12.04
C THR A 80 14.97 -44.48 13.57
N PRO A 81 13.90 -43.90 14.16
CA PRO A 81 12.74 -44.74 14.52
C PRO A 81 11.34 -44.09 14.44
N ILE A 82 10.37 -44.95 14.14
CA ILE A 82 8.99 -45.12 14.64
C ILE A 82 8.41 -44.01 15.56
N ALA A 83 7.27 -43.41 15.17
CA ALA A 83 5.96 -43.54 15.85
C ALA A 83 4.92 -42.48 15.40
N ALA A 84 3.78 -42.99 14.93
CA ALA A 84 2.39 -42.52 15.06
C ALA A 84 2.03 -41.01 15.20
N GLY A 85 1.07 -40.58 14.37
CA GLY A 85 -0.07 -39.78 14.86
C GLY A 85 -0.46 -38.52 14.07
N LEU A 86 -1.37 -38.68 13.11
CA LEU A 86 -2.57 -37.84 12.87
C LEU A 86 -2.48 -36.31 13.12
N ARG A 87 -2.45 -35.50 12.03
CA ARG A 87 -3.56 -34.62 11.57
C ARG A 87 -3.10 -33.65 10.48
N VAL A 88 -3.99 -33.46 9.51
CA VAL A 88 -3.90 -32.63 8.29
C VAL A 88 -4.55 -31.24 8.53
N PRO A 89 -4.22 -30.20 7.73
CA PRO A 89 -3.91 -28.86 8.25
C PRO A 89 -4.91 -27.76 7.85
N ALA A 90 -4.76 -26.58 8.47
CA ALA A 90 -5.36 -25.33 8.01
C ALA A 90 -4.39 -24.13 8.15
N LEU A 91 -4.06 -23.56 6.99
CA LEU A 91 -4.04 -22.12 6.64
C LEU A 91 -3.14 -21.14 7.42
N SER A 92 -2.10 -20.71 6.71
CA SER A 92 -1.33 -19.46 6.81
C SER A 92 -0.81 -19.25 5.37
N SER A 93 -0.85 -18.11 4.66
CA SER A 93 -1.08 -16.71 4.99
C SER A 93 -0.97 -15.89 3.68
N LYS A 94 -1.28 -14.60 3.78
CA LYS A 94 -0.72 -13.45 3.04
C LYS A 94 -1.35 -12.99 1.71
N SER A 95 -1.95 -11.83 1.88
CA SER A 95 -2.13 -10.66 1.02
C SER A 95 -0.83 -9.97 0.57
N SER A 96 -1.02 -8.95 -0.28
CA SER A 96 -0.12 -7.89 -0.81
C SER A 96 0.49 -8.21 -2.17
N SER A 97 -0.02 -7.68 -3.29
CA SER A 97 -0.05 -6.28 -3.79
C SER A 97 1.29 -5.85 -4.42
N VAL A 98 1.37 -5.71 -5.74
CA VAL A 98 1.14 -4.47 -6.55
C VAL A 98 2.47 -3.82 -6.97
N SER A 99 2.69 -3.90 -8.29
CA SER A 99 3.23 -2.87 -9.20
C SER A 99 4.71 -2.47 -9.26
N SER A 100 5.32 -2.89 -10.37
CA SER A 100 5.70 -2.09 -11.55
C SER A 100 6.52 -0.79 -11.44
N SER A 101 7.51 -0.72 -12.37
CA SER A 101 8.04 0.47 -13.08
C SER A 101 9.05 1.34 -12.31
N SER A 102 10.07 2.01 -12.87
CA SER A 102 10.60 2.18 -14.23
C SER A 102 12.00 2.84 -14.15
N CYS A 103 12.84 2.56 -15.16
CA CYS A 103 13.67 3.47 -15.96
C CYS A 103 14.60 4.59 -15.38
N CYS A 104 15.82 4.57 -15.95
CA CYS A 104 16.61 5.68 -16.53
C CYS A 104 17.76 6.39 -15.74
N SER A 105 18.98 6.05 -16.18
CA SER A 105 19.96 6.93 -16.86
C SER A 105 20.84 7.96 -16.10
N SER A 106 22.16 7.87 -16.42
CA SER A 106 23.05 8.97 -16.87
C SER A 106 24.29 9.34 -16.01
N ARG A 107 25.47 8.91 -16.50
CA ARG A 107 26.62 9.72 -17.02
C ARG A 107 27.13 10.95 -16.22
N ALA A 108 28.43 10.95 -15.85
CA ALA A 108 29.51 11.83 -16.40
C ALA A 108 30.71 12.13 -15.45
N ASN A 109 31.92 12.00 -16.01
CA ASN A 109 33.16 12.83 -15.94
C ASN A 109 33.76 13.32 -14.60
N THR A 110 35.09 13.18 -14.43
CA THR A 110 36.12 14.24 -14.68
C THR A 110 37.53 13.83 -14.23
N ALA A 111 38.53 14.40 -14.92
CA ALA A 111 39.98 14.26 -14.75
C ALA A 111 40.61 15.41 -13.91
N ARG A 112 41.89 15.23 -13.50
CA ARG A 112 42.97 16.22 -13.17
C ARG A 112 43.83 15.71 -11.99
N HIS A 113 45.10 16.05 -11.74
CA HIS A 113 46.30 16.56 -12.44
C HIS A 113 47.41 16.71 -11.35
N ASN A 114 48.71 16.73 -11.73
CA ASN A 114 49.89 17.32 -11.03
C ASN A 114 50.55 16.56 -9.85
N ASN A 115 51.86 16.66 -9.55
CA ASN A 115 53.14 16.99 -10.21
C ASN A 115 54.25 16.90 -9.11
N ASN A 116 55.53 16.77 -9.50
CA ASN A 116 56.77 17.19 -8.77
C ASN A 116 57.27 16.28 -7.60
N ASP A 117 58.57 16.04 -7.34
CA ASP A 117 59.87 16.64 -7.71
C ASP A 117 61.02 15.59 -7.72
N SER A 118 62.06 15.83 -8.51
CA SER A 118 63.43 15.24 -8.49
C SER A 118 64.31 16.00 -7.45
N PRO A 119 65.64 15.75 -7.23
CA PRO A 119 66.62 14.88 -7.92
C PRO A 119 67.62 14.10 -6.99
N ASP A 120 68.38 13.15 -7.56
CA ASP A 120 69.87 13.09 -7.55
C ASP A 120 70.42 11.69 -7.96
N LEU A 121 71.38 11.75 -8.90
CA LEU A 121 72.20 10.68 -9.53
C LEU A 121 73.47 10.37 -8.70
N PRO A 122 74.45 9.49 -9.11
CA PRO A 122 74.51 8.47 -10.17
C PRO A 122 75.15 7.11 -9.73
N THR A 123 74.96 6.02 -10.49
CA THR A 123 76.06 5.13 -11.02
C THR A 123 75.54 4.01 -11.95
N SER A 124 76.08 4.01 -13.18
CA SER A 124 76.40 2.95 -14.17
C SER A 124 76.14 1.47 -13.78
N SER A 125 75.79 0.48 -14.62
CA SER A 125 75.49 0.32 -16.05
C SER A 125 75.03 -1.14 -16.28
N SER A 126 73.86 -1.37 -16.89
CA SER A 126 73.55 -2.59 -17.66
C SER A 126 72.40 -2.28 -18.63
N SER A 127 72.72 -2.15 -19.91
CA SER A 127 71.81 -1.76 -20.99
C SER A 127 70.87 -2.89 -21.38
N SER A 128 69.71 -2.98 -20.72
CA SER A 128 68.51 -3.63 -21.26
C SER A 128 67.85 -2.68 -22.27
N LEU A 129 67.78 -3.09 -23.54
CA LEU A 129 67.05 -2.36 -24.58
C LEU A 129 65.58 -2.19 -24.15
N SER A 130 65.05 -0.97 -24.26
CA SER A 130 63.70 -0.62 -23.82
C SER A 130 62.64 -1.26 -24.75
N PRO A 131 61.44 -1.58 -24.22
CA PRO A 131 60.33 -2.14 -25.02
C PRO A 131 59.91 -1.25 -26.19
N GLU A 132 60.19 0.06 -26.14
CA GLU A 132 59.95 0.99 -27.25
C GLU A 132 60.81 0.69 -28.49
N TYR A 133 62.05 0.20 -28.31
CA TYR A 133 62.92 -0.13 -29.44
C TYR A 133 62.51 -1.44 -30.13
N GLU A 134 61.98 -2.40 -29.36
CA GLU A 134 61.43 -3.64 -29.90
C GLU A 134 60.12 -3.38 -30.66
N GLU A 135 59.26 -2.47 -30.17
CA GLU A 135 58.06 -2.01 -30.87
C GLU A 135 58.38 -1.22 -32.14
N GLU A 136 59.41 -0.37 -32.12
CA GLU A 136 59.84 0.40 -33.29
C GLU A 136 60.49 -0.51 -34.34
N ARG A 137 61.27 -1.52 -33.92
CA ARG A 137 61.77 -2.59 -34.80
C ARG A 137 60.62 -3.41 -35.39
N GLN A 138 59.61 -3.77 -34.60
CA GLN A 138 58.41 -4.44 -35.11
C GLN A 138 57.63 -3.57 -36.09
N ARG A 139 57.50 -2.26 -35.84
CA ARG A 139 56.88 -1.30 -36.78
C ARG A 139 57.67 -1.17 -38.09
N ALA A 140 58.99 -1.07 -38.03
CA ALA A 140 59.84 -1.00 -39.21
C ALA A 140 59.77 -2.28 -40.04
N VAL A 141 59.73 -3.44 -39.39
CA VAL A 141 59.55 -4.75 -40.05
C VAL A 141 58.16 -4.87 -40.65
N LYS A 142 57.09 -4.48 -39.94
CA LYS A 142 55.71 -4.42 -40.46
C LYS A 142 55.60 -3.51 -41.70
N ALA A 143 56.24 -2.34 -41.66
CA ALA A 143 56.29 -1.40 -42.78
C ALA A 143 57.08 -1.96 -43.97
N ALA A 144 58.20 -2.65 -43.72
CA ALA A 144 58.98 -3.30 -44.78
C ALA A 144 58.21 -4.48 -45.42
N SER A 145 57.47 -5.28 -44.63
CA SER A 145 56.59 -6.31 -45.16
C SER A 145 55.43 -5.74 -45.97
N PHE A 146 54.89 -4.59 -45.58
CA PHE A 146 53.83 -3.90 -46.31
C PHE A 146 54.32 -3.37 -47.67
N VAL A 147 55.48 -2.71 -47.70
CA VAL A 147 56.10 -2.21 -48.93
C VAL A 147 56.50 -3.37 -49.87
N TYR A 148 57.00 -4.47 -49.32
CA TYR A 148 57.33 -5.67 -50.09
C TYR A 148 56.07 -6.33 -50.68
N ALA A 149 55.01 -6.49 -49.89
CA ALA A 149 53.73 -7.04 -50.34
C ALA A 149 53.08 -6.17 -51.43
N ALA A 150 53.06 -4.84 -51.25
CA ALA A 150 52.55 -3.89 -52.24
C ALA A 150 53.35 -3.93 -53.57
N SER A 151 54.65 -4.25 -53.51
CA SER A 151 55.51 -4.34 -54.69
C SER A 151 55.34 -5.61 -55.53
N HIS A 152 54.72 -6.67 -54.98
CA HIS A 152 54.56 -7.96 -55.65
C HIS A 152 53.11 -8.30 -55.99
N TYR A 153 52.14 -7.75 -55.25
CA TYR A 153 50.72 -8.09 -55.38
C TYR A 153 49.82 -6.89 -55.71
N GLY A 154 50.41 -5.75 -56.07
CA GLY A 154 49.70 -4.51 -56.38
C GLY A 154 49.43 -3.65 -55.15
N ASP A 155 49.12 -2.37 -55.36
CA ASP A 155 48.80 -1.44 -54.29
C ASP A 155 47.59 -1.97 -53.49
N PRO A 156 47.71 -2.20 -52.17
CA PRO A 156 46.60 -2.66 -51.32
C PRO A 156 45.41 -1.70 -51.30
N THR A 157 45.56 -0.48 -51.81
CA THR A 157 44.48 0.50 -51.98
C THR A 157 43.74 0.40 -53.32
N ALA A 158 44.22 -0.44 -54.24
CA ALA A 158 43.54 -0.76 -55.50
C ALA A 158 42.58 -1.95 -55.30
N ASN A 159 41.40 -1.66 -54.76
CA ASN A 159 40.41 -2.66 -54.35
C ASN A 159 39.91 -3.59 -55.47
N ASP A 160 40.03 -3.20 -56.74
CA ASP A 160 39.39 -3.90 -57.86
C ASP A 160 40.31 -4.92 -58.57
N ASP A 161 41.64 -4.80 -58.43
CA ASP A 161 42.63 -5.60 -59.18
C ASP A 161 43.36 -6.65 -58.32
N ASN A 162 43.17 -6.63 -57.00
CA ASN A 162 43.85 -7.54 -56.08
C ASN A 162 42.91 -8.65 -55.60
N GLU A 163 43.07 -9.84 -56.19
CA GLU A 163 42.26 -11.03 -55.90
C GLU A 163 42.25 -11.41 -54.42
N ALA A 164 43.38 -11.27 -53.71
CA ALA A 164 43.44 -11.55 -52.28
C ALA A 164 42.61 -10.55 -51.46
N VAL A 165 42.59 -9.27 -51.85
CA VAL A 165 41.78 -8.23 -51.17
C VAL A 165 40.29 -8.46 -51.41
N LEU A 166 39.91 -8.81 -52.64
CA LEU A 166 38.53 -9.17 -52.98
C LEU A 166 38.05 -10.38 -52.19
N GLN A 167 38.84 -11.47 -52.16
CA GLN A 167 38.50 -12.68 -51.40
C GLN A 167 38.40 -12.44 -49.89
N VAL A 168 39.27 -11.59 -49.31
CA VAL A 168 39.15 -11.17 -47.89
C VAL A 168 37.86 -10.37 -47.66
N SER A 169 37.48 -9.50 -48.60
CA SER A 169 36.26 -8.69 -48.47
C SER A 169 34.99 -9.54 -48.55
N ASP A 170 34.96 -10.52 -49.47
CA ASP A 170 33.87 -11.49 -49.62
C ASP A 170 33.79 -12.41 -48.39
N TYR A 171 34.93 -12.85 -47.87
CA TYR A 171 35.01 -13.63 -46.63
C TYR A 171 34.43 -12.87 -45.44
N ALA A 172 34.80 -11.60 -45.27
CA ALA A 172 34.30 -10.76 -44.19
C ALA A 172 32.81 -10.40 -44.34
N GLN A 173 32.30 -10.34 -45.57
CA GLN A 173 30.86 -10.18 -45.83
C GLN A 173 30.10 -11.45 -45.40
N LEU A 174 30.61 -12.63 -45.78
CA LEU A 174 30.02 -13.90 -45.41
C LEU A 174 30.02 -14.13 -43.89
N GLU A 175 31.07 -13.72 -43.17
CA GLU A 175 31.09 -13.75 -41.70
C GLU A 175 30.03 -12.85 -41.07
N ARG A 176 29.84 -11.65 -41.62
CA ARG A 176 28.78 -10.73 -41.16
C ARG A 176 27.39 -11.31 -41.40
N ASP A 177 27.18 -11.99 -42.52
CA ASP A 177 25.90 -12.60 -42.86
C ASP A 177 25.62 -13.82 -41.97
N LEU A 178 26.63 -14.67 -41.71
CA LEU A 178 26.54 -15.78 -40.75
C LEU A 178 26.22 -15.30 -39.33
N LEU A 179 26.88 -14.25 -38.86
CA LEU A 179 26.64 -13.68 -37.53
C LEU A 179 25.27 -13.00 -37.44
N THR A 180 24.81 -12.36 -38.51
CA THR A 180 23.48 -11.77 -38.57
C THR A 180 22.41 -12.85 -38.58
N GLY A 181 22.61 -13.95 -39.32
CA GLY A 181 21.76 -15.14 -39.27
C GLY A 181 21.73 -15.74 -37.86
N ALA A 182 22.88 -15.98 -37.25
CA ALA A 182 22.96 -16.47 -35.87
C ALA A 182 22.21 -15.59 -34.86
N LYS A 183 22.31 -14.25 -35.00
CA LYS A 183 21.64 -13.29 -34.11
C LYS A 183 20.13 -13.15 -34.37
N THR A 184 19.68 -13.29 -35.62
CA THR A 184 18.29 -13.04 -36.01
C THR A 184 17.42 -14.30 -35.98
N THR A 185 17.96 -15.44 -36.46
CA THR A 185 17.24 -16.72 -36.52
C THR A 185 17.67 -17.72 -35.45
N GLY A 186 18.73 -17.42 -34.67
CA GLY A 186 19.23 -18.31 -33.62
C GLY A 186 19.93 -19.58 -34.14
N SER A 187 20.07 -19.69 -35.46
CA SER A 187 20.74 -20.78 -36.15
C SER A 187 21.41 -20.27 -37.43
N VAL A 188 22.45 -20.97 -37.85
CA VAL A 188 23.24 -20.70 -39.05
C VAL A 188 23.00 -21.83 -40.03
N ASP A 189 22.74 -21.53 -41.30
CA ASP A 189 22.55 -22.56 -42.32
C ASP A 189 23.85 -23.34 -42.57
N ALA A 190 23.74 -24.65 -42.70
CA ALA A 190 24.88 -25.52 -42.98
C ALA A 190 25.52 -25.21 -44.34
N ALA A 191 24.71 -24.72 -45.31
CA ALA A 191 25.21 -24.28 -46.61
C ALA A 191 26.13 -23.06 -46.50
N ASP A 192 25.74 -22.06 -45.69
CA ASP A 192 26.53 -20.85 -45.49
C ASP A 192 27.82 -21.13 -44.70
N LEU A 193 27.76 -22.05 -43.73
CA LEU A 193 28.94 -22.51 -42.98
C LEU A 193 29.94 -23.24 -43.90
N GLN A 194 29.42 -24.06 -44.82
CA GLN A 194 30.24 -24.75 -45.82
C GLN A 194 30.85 -23.76 -46.82
N ALA A 195 30.10 -22.75 -47.26
CA ALA A 195 30.60 -21.67 -48.10
C ALA A 195 31.73 -20.89 -47.40
N HIS A 196 31.61 -20.66 -46.09
CA HIS A 196 32.64 -20.01 -45.27
C HIS A 196 33.93 -20.81 -45.20
N HIS A 197 33.82 -22.12 -44.99
CA HIS A 197 35.00 -22.99 -44.99
C HIS A 197 35.68 -23.06 -46.36
N LEU A 198 34.91 -23.11 -47.45
CA LEU A 198 35.46 -23.10 -48.81
C LEU A 198 36.12 -21.75 -49.13
N SER A 199 35.51 -20.63 -48.72
CA SER A 199 36.07 -19.29 -48.88
C SER A 199 37.35 -19.10 -48.06
N THR A 200 37.40 -19.62 -46.82
CA THR A 200 38.62 -19.62 -45.98
C THR A 200 39.75 -20.36 -46.69
N ARG A 201 39.46 -21.54 -47.24
CA ARG A 201 40.45 -22.37 -47.92
C ARG A 201 40.94 -21.72 -49.22
N ALA A 202 40.02 -21.16 -50.00
CA ALA A 202 40.36 -20.41 -51.21
C ALA A 202 41.28 -19.21 -50.87
N LEU A 203 40.96 -18.46 -49.81
CA LEU A 203 41.79 -17.35 -49.34
C LEU A 203 43.20 -17.83 -48.93
N ILE A 204 43.29 -18.93 -48.19
CA ILE A 204 44.58 -19.52 -47.77
C ILE A 204 45.38 -19.99 -48.99
N ASP A 205 44.73 -20.62 -49.96
CA ASP A 205 45.37 -21.08 -51.19
C ASP A 205 45.87 -19.88 -52.01
N THR A 206 45.07 -18.81 -52.17
CA THR A 206 45.50 -17.56 -52.83
C THR A 206 46.64 -16.87 -52.11
N LEU A 207 46.65 -16.86 -50.77
CA LEU A 207 47.78 -16.33 -49.99
C LEU A 207 49.04 -17.20 -50.13
N ARG A 208 48.88 -18.52 -50.25
CA ARG A 208 49.99 -19.47 -50.41
C ARG A 208 50.59 -19.39 -51.82
N ASP A 209 49.76 -19.42 -52.85
CA ASP A 209 50.15 -19.30 -54.25
C ASP A 209 50.70 -17.89 -54.55
N GLY A 210 50.14 -16.89 -53.87
CA GLY A 210 50.66 -15.53 -53.80
C GLY A 210 51.88 -15.37 -52.89
N GLY A 211 52.69 -16.41 -52.63
CA GLY A 211 54.01 -16.29 -52.01
C GLY A 211 54.07 -15.75 -50.56
N TYR A 212 52.93 -15.38 -49.94
CA TYR A 212 52.88 -14.86 -48.57
C TYR A 212 53.42 -15.88 -47.56
N GLY A 213 53.23 -17.18 -47.82
CA GLY A 213 53.79 -18.26 -46.99
C GLY A 213 55.32 -18.29 -46.97
N ASP A 214 55.98 -18.02 -48.10
CA ASP A 214 57.44 -18.00 -48.18
C ASP A 214 58.03 -16.73 -47.58
N ILE A 215 57.33 -15.60 -47.75
CA ILE A 215 57.64 -14.34 -47.09
C ILE A 215 57.49 -14.49 -45.56
N MET A 216 56.43 -15.14 -45.08
CA MET A 216 56.20 -15.38 -43.65
C MET A 216 57.25 -16.34 -43.06
N LYS A 217 57.66 -17.38 -43.80
CA LYS A 217 58.78 -18.26 -43.41
C LYS A 217 60.09 -17.49 -43.30
N TYR A 218 60.36 -16.57 -44.23
CA TYR A 218 61.52 -15.67 -44.14
C TYR A 218 61.48 -14.81 -42.86
N TYR A 219 60.32 -14.25 -42.52
CA TYR A 219 60.15 -13.44 -41.31
C TYR A 219 60.19 -14.24 -40.00
N VAL A 220 59.54 -15.39 -39.91
CA VAL A 220 59.61 -16.27 -38.73
C VAL A 220 61.05 -16.75 -38.50
N LYS A 221 61.77 -17.08 -39.58
CA LYS A 221 63.19 -17.47 -39.49
C LYS A 221 64.09 -16.34 -38.99
N HIS A 222 63.77 -15.07 -39.27
CA HIS A 222 64.57 -13.91 -38.86
C HIS A 222 64.10 -13.19 -37.59
N LEU A 223 62.86 -13.42 -37.13
CA LEU A 223 62.35 -12.91 -35.87
C LEU A 223 62.63 -13.85 -34.68
N TYR A 224 62.80 -15.16 -34.92
CA TYR A 224 63.07 -16.15 -33.87
C TYR A 224 64.53 -16.65 -33.78
N THR A 225 65.45 -16.19 -34.65
CA THR A 225 66.89 -16.48 -34.47
C THR A 225 67.58 -15.39 -33.66
N SER A 226 67.42 -15.43 -32.34
CA SER A 226 68.41 -14.94 -31.36
C SER A 226 68.13 -15.49 -29.96
N HIS A 227 69.20 -15.90 -29.27
CA HIS A 227 69.30 -16.54 -27.95
C HIS A 227 69.19 -18.07 -27.87
N SER A 228 70.14 -18.77 -28.51
CA SER A 228 70.79 -19.89 -27.79
C SER A 228 72.29 -19.93 -28.10
N SER A 229 73.09 -19.46 -27.15
CA SER A 229 74.50 -19.80 -27.00
C SER A 229 74.99 -19.35 -25.62
N SER A 230 75.11 -20.30 -24.70
CA SER A 230 76.12 -20.30 -23.65
C SER A 230 76.29 -21.72 -23.11
N ALA A 231 77.54 -22.12 -22.98
CA ALA A 231 78.02 -23.48 -22.78
C ALA A 231 77.91 -23.97 -21.33
N THR A 232 77.90 -25.30 -21.16
CA THR A 232 78.75 -25.97 -20.17
C THR A 232 79.17 -27.37 -20.64
N VAL A 233 80.47 -27.60 -20.45
CA VAL A 233 81.30 -28.76 -20.76
C VAL A 233 81.11 -29.88 -19.72
N SER A 234 81.15 -31.16 -20.14
CA SER A 234 81.97 -32.20 -19.49
C SER A 234 82.07 -33.53 -20.27
N GLN A 235 83.31 -33.87 -20.65
CA GLN A 235 83.99 -35.17 -20.65
C GLN A 235 83.39 -36.41 -21.40
N GLU A 236 84.00 -36.70 -22.55
CA GLU A 236 84.65 -37.96 -23.03
C GLU A 236 84.77 -39.20 -22.08
N PRO A 237 85.24 -40.39 -22.56
CA PRO A 237 85.18 -41.03 -23.90
C PRO A 237 84.95 -42.57 -23.82
N GLY A 238 84.82 -43.28 -24.96
CA GLY A 238 85.10 -44.73 -24.97
C GLY A 238 84.60 -45.56 -26.18
N HIS A 239 85.55 -45.92 -27.05
CA HIS A 239 85.67 -47.17 -27.84
C HIS A 239 84.53 -47.57 -28.80
N SER A 240 84.67 -47.47 -30.13
CA SER A 240 85.54 -48.21 -31.08
C SER A 240 85.13 -49.67 -31.36
N ALA A 241 85.14 -49.98 -32.66
CA ALA A 241 85.51 -51.26 -33.30
C ALA A 241 84.33 -52.08 -33.88
N THR A 242 84.24 -52.17 -35.22
CA THR A 242 84.69 -53.29 -36.10
C THR A 242 83.77 -54.52 -36.00
N ALA A 243 83.54 -55.39 -36.99
CA ALA A 243 84.11 -55.73 -38.28
C ALA A 243 83.05 -56.64 -38.95
N SER A 244 82.85 -56.61 -40.27
CA SER A 244 83.60 -57.37 -41.28
C SER A 244 83.37 -58.88 -41.24
N ASP A 245 82.97 -59.44 -42.38
CA ASP A 245 83.59 -60.59 -43.09
C ASP A 245 82.54 -61.41 -43.87
N SER A 246 82.77 -61.84 -45.12
CA SER A 246 84.05 -62.23 -45.72
C SER A 246 84.00 -62.34 -47.25
N ARG A 247 85.18 -62.01 -47.84
CA ARG A 247 85.89 -62.66 -48.97
C ARG A 247 85.23 -62.65 -50.36
N ALA A 248 85.91 -62.26 -51.43
CA ALA A 248 87.29 -62.61 -51.79
C ALA A 248 87.98 -61.60 -52.74
N VAL A 249 89.30 -61.51 -52.59
CA VAL A 249 90.36 -60.95 -53.46
C VAL A 249 91.19 -62.19 -53.89
N PRO A 250 91.82 -62.32 -55.09
CA PRO A 250 92.72 -61.36 -55.77
C PRO A 250 92.49 -61.17 -57.28
N GLN A 251 92.53 -59.94 -57.81
CA GLN A 251 93.72 -59.18 -58.22
C GLN A 251 94.62 -59.93 -59.22
N ALA A 252 94.52 -59.60 -60.51
CA ALA A 252 95.59 -58.99 -61.30
C ALA A 252 95.27 -58.98 -62.81
N TYR A 253 95.52 -57.82 -63.42
CA TYR A 253 95.54 -57.46 -64.84
C TYR A 253 95.84 -58.58 -65.85
N CYS A 254 95.09 -58.62 -66.96
CA CYS A 254 95.60 -58.31 -68.30
C CYS A 254 94.54 -58.49 -69.41
N CYS A 255 94.53 -57.51 -70.32
CA CYS A 255 94.09 -57.58 -71.72
C CYS A 255 92.60 -57.78 -72.05
N GLY A 256 91.99 -56.68 -72.49
CA GLY A 256 91.57 -56.57 -73.90
C GLY A 256 90.16 -57.03 -74.23
N MET A 257 89.25 -56.05 -74.32
CA MET A 257 88.13 -56.01 -75.28
C MET A 257 87.26 -57.27 -75.33
N VAL A 258 86.32 -57.44 -74.39
CA VAL A 258 85.11 -58.26 -74.64
C VAL A 258 83.88 -57.55 -74.06
N ASP A 259 83.20 -56.82 -74.95
CA ASP A 259 81.76 -56.54 -75.03
C ASP A 259 80.97 -56.17 -73.76
N GLU A 260 80.77 -54.87 -73.53
CA GLU A 260 79.73 -54.30 -72.65
C GLU A 260 78.32 -54.86 -72.95
N GLY A 261 78.08 -55.29 -74.20
CA GLY A 261 76.85 -55.98 -74.60
C GLY A 261 76.64 -57.33 -73.91
N LEU A 262 77.71 -58.07 -73.57
CA LEU A 262 77.62 -59.34 -72.86
C LEU A 262 77.37 -59.15 -71.36
N ASP A 263 77.93 -58.10 -70.75
CA ASP A 263 77.65 -57.76 -69.35
C ASP A 263 76.24 -57.20 -69.16
N HIS A 264 75.75 -56.39 -70.11
CA HIS A 264 74.34 -55.97 -70.11
C HIS A 264 73.38 -57.14 -70.34
N LEU A 265 73.71 -58.05 -71.27
CA LEU A 265 72.93 -59.27 -71.49
C LEU A 265 72.95 -60.16 -70.26
N ARG A 266 74.10 -60.33 -69.60
CA ARG A 266 74.23 -61.12 -68.37
C ARG A 266 73.46 -60.48 -67.22
N GLY A 267 73.52 -59.15 -67.09
CA GLY A 267 72.69 -58.39 -66.15
C GLY A 267 71.20 -58.61 -66.40
N LEU A 268 70.74 -58.39 -67.64
CA LEU A 268 69.36 -58.64 -68.05
C LEU A 268 68.92 -60.07 -67.78
N VAL A 269 69.74 -61.07 -68.13
CA VAL A 269 69.45 -62.49 -67.88
C VAL A 269 69.37 -62.79 -66.39
N VAL A 270 70.21 -62.19 -65.55
CA VAL A 270 70.13 -62.34 -64.08
C VAL A 270 68.85 -61.70 -63.54
N THR A 271 68.46 -60.52 -64.03
CA THR A 271 67.22 -59.85 -63.60
C THR A 271 65.98 -60.59 -64.08
N LEU A 272 65.99 -61.08 -65.33
CA LEU A 272 64.93 -61.93 -65.88
C LEU A 272 64.85 -63.25 -65.13
N HIS A 273 65.99 -63.87 -64.81
CA HIS A 273 66.03 -65.08 -64.01
C HIS A 273 65.48 -64.82 -62.59
N ARG A 274 65.80 -63.69 -61.97
CA ARG A 274 65.25 -63.30 -60.66
C ARG A 274 63.75 -63.03 -60.71
N LEU A 275 63.25 -62.35 -61.75
CA LEU A 275 61.82 -62.08 -61.95
C LEU A 275 61.04 -63.36 -62.28
N ILE A 276 61.59 -64.22 -63.14
CA ILE A 276 61.05 -65.56 -63.43
C ILE A 276 61.08 -66.39 -62.16
N HIS A 277 62.15 -66.34 -61.35
CA HIS A 277 62.23 -67.08 -60.10
C HIS A 277 61.26 -66.55 -59.05
N GLN A 278 61.07 -65.24 -58.92
CA GLN A 278 60.03 -64.66 -58.03
C GLN A 278 58.60 -64.99 -58.52
N ARG A 279 58.35 -64.94 -59.83
CA ARG A 279 57.07 -65.35 -60.43
C ARG A 279 56.82 -66.86 -60.33
N ASN A 280 57.88 -67.66 -60.32
CA ASN A 280 57.80 -69.12 -60.13
C ASN A 280 57.88 -69.53 -58.66
N GLN A 281 58.21 -68.59 -57.76
CA GLN A 281 58.19 -68.78 -56.30
C GLN A 281 56.81 -68.48 -55.72
N SER A 282 56.04 -67.55 -56.30
CA SER A 282 54.61 -67.48 -56.00
C SER A 282 53.95 -68.69 -56.64
N THR A 283 53.64 -69.68 -55.81
CA THR A 283 52.84 -70.80 -56.27
C THR A 283 51.46 -70.25 -56.65
N VAL A 284 50.82 -70.85 -57.65
CA VAL A 284 49.43 -70.49 -58.03
C VAL A 284 48.51 -70.49 -56.81
N ASN A 285 48.78 -71.35 -55.81
CA ASN A 285 48.08 -71.39 -54.54
C ASN A 285 48.26 -70.14 -53.67
N GLU A 286 49.44 -69.53 -53.63
CA GLU A 286 49.69 -68.28 -52.89
C GLU A 286 48.97 -67.11 -53.55
N ASP A 287 48.94 -67.04 -54.88
CA ASP A 287 48.22 -66.00 -55.60
C ASP A 287 46.70 -66.17 -55.48
N ILE A 288 46.19 -67.41 -55.49
CA ILE A 288 44.78 -67.71 -55.14
C ILE A 288 44.47 -67.24 -53.72
N HIS A 289 45.35 -67.51 -52.75
CA HIS A 289 45.12 -67.11 -51.36
C HIS A 289 45.14 -65.58 -51.18
N ARG A 290 46.06 -64.87 -51.86
CA ARG A 290 46.08 -63.39 -51.88
C ARG A 290 44.82 -62.82 -52.52
N TYR A 291 44.33 -63.42 -53.61
CA TYR A 291 43.09 -63.01 -54.26
C TYR A 291 41.87 -63.24 -53.36
N GLN A 292 41.83 -64.37 -52.63
CA GLN A 292 40.80 -64.64 -51.63
C GLN A 292 40.83 -63.62 -50.50
N LEU A 293 42.02 -63.29 -49.96
CA LEU A 293 42.15 -62.27 -48.92
C LEU A 293 41.67 -60.89 -49.38
N LEU A 294 42.03 -60.49 -50.60
CA LEU A 294 41.59 -59.23 -51.18
C LEU A 294 40.08 -59.25 -51.43
N HIS A 295 39.55 -60.35 -51.95
CA HIS A 295 38.12 -60.49 -52.19
C HIS A 295 37.33 -60.45 -50.87
N ASP A 296 37.81 -61.13 -49.82
CA ASP A 296 37.23 -61.08 -48.48
C ASP A 296 37.33 -59.67 -47.86
N ALA A 297 38.44 -58.95 -48.08
CA ALA A 297 38.59 -57.57 -47.62
C ALA A 297 37.61 -56.64 -48.35
N VAL A 298 37.47 -56.76 -49.66
CA VAL A 298 36.51 -55.99 -50.46
C VAL A 298 35.07 -56.35 -50.07
N ASN A 299 34.76 -57.63 -49.83
CA ASN A 299 33.43 -58.06 -49.38
C ASN A 299 33.12 -57.52 -47.97
N ARG A 300 34.11 -57.48 -47.07
CA ARG A 300 33.94 -56.86 -45.74
C ARG A 300 33.75 -55.36 -45.82
N ASP A 301 34.47 -54.67 -46.72
CA ASP A 301 34.32 -53.23 -46.91
C ASP A 301 32.96 -52.90 -47.54
N GLN A 302 32.52 -53.69 -48.53
CA GLN A 302 31.16 -53.60 -49.08
C GLN A 302 30.09 -53.87 -48.00
N ALA A 303 30.26 -54.90 -47.17
CA ALA A 303 29.36 -55.14 -46.05
C ALA A 303 29.37 -53.98 -45.04
N GLY A 304 30.54 -53.42 -44.71
CA GLY A 304 30.67 -52.25 -43.85
C GLY A 304 29.98 -51.01 -44.41
N THR A 305 30.08 -50.76 -45.72
CA THR A 305 29.35 -49.66 -46.36
C THR A 305 27.83 -49.87 -46.34
N ALA A 306 27.36 -51.12 -46.51
CA ALA A 306 25.95 -51.45 -46.36
C ALA A 306 25.44 -51.22 -44.92
N ASP A 307 26.23 -51.60 -43.91
CA ASP A 307 25.90 -51.37 -42.50
C ASP A 307 25.83 -49.87 -42.17
N VAL A 308 26.75 -49.05 -42.71
CA VAL A 308 26.70 -47.59 -42.56
C VAL A 308 25.48 -47.00 -43.24
N GLN A 309 25.09 -47.49 -44.42
CA GLN A 309 23.87 -47.05 -45.10
C GLN A 309 22.62 -47.40 -44.29
N VAL A 310 22.54 -48.62 -43.73
CA VAL A 310 21.44 -49.04 -42.85
C VAL A 310 21.39 -48.20 -41.58
N LEU A 311 22.54 -47.90 -40.97
CA LEU A 311 22.61 -47.05 -39.78
C LEU A 311 22.16 -45.62 -40.10
N ASN A 312 22.59 -45.05 -41.22
CA ASN A 312 22.20 -43.72 -41.65
C ASN A 312 20.69 -43.66 -41.93
N GLN A 313 20.13 -44.68 -42.60
CA GLN A 313 18.69 -44.79 -42.81
C GLN A 313 17.93 -44.85 -41.48
N ARG A 314 18.37 -45.70 -40.53
CA ARG A 314 17.76 -45.77 -39.19
C ARG A 314 17.85 -44.46 -38.43
N TYR A 315 18.96 -43.73 -38.56
CA TYR A 315 19.13 -42.42 -37.95
C TYR A 315 18.13 -41.41 -38.55
N LEU A 316 17.98 -41.38 -39.87
CA LEU A 316 17.01 -40.52 -40.56
C LEU A 316 15.57 -40.88 -40.18
N ASP A 317 15.24 -42.17 -40.12
CA ASP A 317 13.93 -42.66 -39.70
C ASP A 317 13.62 -42.21 -38.26
N MET A 318 14.58 -42.39 -37.34
CA MET A 318 14.44 -41.94 -35.95
C MET A 318 14.34 -40.42 -35.84
N LYS A 319 15.11 -39.66 -36.62
CA LYS A 319 15.03 -38.20 -36.67
C LYS A 319 13.63 -37.76 -37.14
N SER A 320 13.09 -38.38 -38.19
CA SER A 320 11.74 -38.10 -38.69
C SER A 320 10.66 -38.47 -37.69
N ALA A 321 10.84 -39.56 -36.92
CA ALA A 321 9.91 -39.99 -35.89
C ALA A 321 9.87 -38.99 -34.73
N ARG A 322 11.04 -38.53 -34.26
CA ARG A 322 11.13 -37.49 -33.22
C ARG A 322 10.57 -36.16 -33.70
N GLN A 323 10.79 -35.78 -34.95
CA GLN A 323 10.20 -34.56 -35.50
C GLN A 323 8.66 -34.63 -35.51
N ARG A 324 8.09 -35.79 -35.84
CA ARG A 324 6.64 -36.01 -35.77
C ARG A 324 6.11 -35.99 -34.33
N GLU A 325 6.85 -36.56 -33.38
CA GLU A 325 6.49 -36.52 -31.96
C GLU A 325 6.52 -35.10 -31.40
N VAL A 326 7.57 -34.33 -31.70
CA VAL A 326 7.67 -32.92 -31.29
C VAL A 326 6.54 -32.10 -31.90
N ALA A 327 6.23 -32.27 -33.20
CA ALA A 327 5.11 -31.58 -33.82
C ALA A 327 3.76 -31.92 -33.17
N ALA A 328 3.55 -33.19 -32.79
CA ALA A 328 2.33 -33.60 -32.08
C ALA A 328 2.24 -32.97 -30.69
N LEU A 329 3.35 -32.88 -29.96
CA LEU A 329 3.41 -32.20 -28.67
C LEU A 329 3.20 -30.68 -28.80
N ASP A 330 3.75 -30.05 -29.84
CA ASP A 330 3.55 -28.62 -30.10
C ASP A 330 2.06 -28.31 -30.41
N ASP A 331 1.37 -29.21 -31.13
CA ASP A 331 -0.06 -29.09 -31.38
C ASP A 331 -0.89 -29.32 -30.09
N GLU A 332 -0.48 -30.24 -29.22
CA GLU A 332 -1.10 -30.46 -27.90
C GLU A 332 -0.91 -29.24 -26.97
N ILE A 333 0.30 -28.67 -26.94
CA ILE A 333 0.59 -27.44 -26.18
C ILE A 333 -0.30 -26.31 -26.67
N ARG A 334 -0.43 -26.13 -27.99
CA ARG A 334 -1.30 -25.08 -28.56
C ARG A 334 -2.76 -25.28 -28.16
N ALA A 335 -3.26 -26.52 -28.21
CA ALA A 335 -4.62 -26.83 -27.77
C ALA A 335 -4.84 -26.50 -26.28
N LEU A 336 -3.88 -26.86 -25.42
CA LEU A 336 -3.95 -26.54 -23.99
C LEU A 336 -3.88 -25.03 -23.72
N GLU A 337 -3.08 -24.28 -24.48
CA GLU A 337 -3.03 -22.82 -24.39
C GLU A 337 -4.37 -22.18 -24.77
N GLU A 338 -5.03 -22.68 -25.82
CA GLU A 338 -6.37 -22.23 -26.23
C GLU A 338 -7.43 -22.54 -25.16
N GLU A 339 -7.41 -23.74 -24.56
CA GLU A 339 -8.28 -24.11 -23.45
C GLU A 339 -8.05 -23.22 -22.22
N LEU A 340 -6.79 -22.94 -21.88
CA LEU A 340 -6.43 -22.08 -20.75
C LEU A 340 -6.93 -20.65 -20.99
N GLN A 341 -6.77 -20.12 -22.20
CA GLN A 341 -7.34 -18.82 -22.57
C GLN A 341 -8.87 -18.80 -22.50
N TYR A 342 -9.53 -19.88 -22.92
CA TYR A 342 -10.98 -20.00 -22.81
C TYR A 342 -11.45 -19.98 -21.36
N VAL A 343 -10.79 -20.73 -20.48
CA VAL A 343 -11.08 -20.74 -19.04
C VAL A 343 -10.83 -19.36 -18.42
N GLN A 344 -9.73 -18.69 -18.78
CA GLN A 344 -9.45 -17.31 -18.32
C GLN A 344 -10.56 -16.35 -18.73
N ARG A 345 -10.92 -16.30 -20.02
CA ARG A 345 -12.01 -15.44 -20.51
C ARG A 345 -13.34 -15.73 -19.81
N THR A 346 -13.65 -17.00 -19.58
CA THR A 346 -14.88 -17.40 -18.87
C THR A 346 -14.84 -16.91 -17.42
N SER A 347 -13.71 -17.06 -16.74
CA SER A 347 -13.53 -16.58 -15.37
C SER A 347 -13.59 -15.06 -15.26
N ASP A 348 -13.08 -14.32 -16.25
CA ASP A 348 -13.16 -12.86 -16.31
C ASP A 348 -14.62 -12.41 -16.45
N VAL A 349 -15.39 -13.06 -17.33
CA VAL A 349 -16.84 -12.80 -17.49
C VAL A 349 -17.61 -13.11 -16.21
N GLU A 350 -17.29 -14.22 -15.53
CA GLU A 350 -17.91 -14.54 -14.23
C GLU A 350 -17.55 -13.51 -13.15
N LEU A 351 -16.29 -13.08 -13.09
CA LEU A 351 -15.84 -12.04 -12.16
C LEU A 351 -16.51 -10.69 -12.43
N GLU A 352 -16.64 -10.29 -13.69
CA GLU A 352 -17.39 -9.10 -14.09
C GLU A 352 -18.87 -9.22 -13.70
N ALA A 353 -19.49 -10.39 -13.89
CA ALA A 353 -20.87 -10.63 -13.45
C ALA A 353 -21.02 -10.53 -11.93
N PHE A 354 -20.05 -11.03 -11.15
CA PHE A 354 -20.03 -10.87 -9.69
C PHE A 354 -19.85 -9.41 -9.26
N GLN A 355 -18.99 -8.65 -9.94
CA GLN A 355 -18.80 -7.21 -9.66
C GLN A 355 -20.08 -6.43 -9.97
N ASN A 356 -20.71 -6.68 -11.12
CA ASN A 356 -21.98 -6.06 -11.50
C ASN A 356 -23.10 -6.40 -10.50
N MET A 357 -23.18 -7.65 -10.04
CA MET A 357 -24.13 -8.06 -9.01
C MET A 357 -23.85 -7.36 -7.67
N GLN A 358 -22.58 -7.24 -7.28
CA GLN A 358 -22.18 -6.53 -6.06
C GLN A 358 -22.54 -5.04 -6.13
N ASP A 359 -22.32 -4.39 -7.27
CA ASP A 359 -22.67 -2.99 -7.49
C ASP A 359 -24.19 -2.76 -7.47
N ALA A 360 -24.96 -3.66 -8.10
CA ALA A 360 -26.43 -3.63 -8.03
C ALA A 360 -26.93 -3.77 -6.58
N VAL A 361 -26.39 -4.71 -5.81
CA VAL A 361 -26.75 -4.88 -4.39
C VAL A 361 -26.35 -3.66 -3.56
N GLN A 362 -25.21 -3.03 -3.85
CA GLN A 362 -24.82 -1.80 -3.15
C GLN A 362 -25.72 -0.62 -3.51
N GLU A 363 -26.11 -0.46 -4.77
CA GLU A 363 -27.02 0.61 -5.18
C GLU A 363 -28.43 0.40 -4.64
N ASP A 364 -28.93 -0.85 -4.61
CA ASP A 364 -30.20 -1.19 -3.96
C ASP A 364 -30.19 -0.84 -2.46
N ARG A 365 -29.09 -1.16 -1.77
CA ARG A 365 -28.90 -0.76 -0.35
C ARG A 365 -28.89 0.75 -0.20
N ARG A 366 -28.19 1.48 -1.07
CA ARG A 366 -28.16 2.96 -1.06
C ARG A 366 -29.55 3.54 -1.32
N CYS A 367 -30.29 3.01 -2.29
CA CYS A 367 -31.66 3.41 -2.61
C CYS A 367 -32.61 3.14 -1.43
N SER A 368 -32.53 1.97 -0.81
CA SER A 368 -33.31 1.62 0.37
C SER A 368 -33.02 2.57 1.55
N LEU A 369 -31.75 2.86 1.83
CA LEU A 369 -31.37 3.81 2.88
C LEU A 369 -31.85 5.24 2.57
N ARG A 370 -31.76 5.69 1.31
CA ARG A 370 -32.31 7.00 0.88
C ARG A 370 -33.82 7.05 1.12
N GLN A 371 -34.56 6.00 0.75
CA GLN A 371 -36.00 5.92 1.00
C GLN A 371 -36.33 5.95 2.50
N GLN A 372 -35.58 5.20 3.34
CA GLN A 372 -35.77 5.23 4.79
C GLN A 372 -35.53 6.63 5.36
N LEU A 373 -34.47 7.31 4.91
CA LEU A 373 -34.19 8.69 5.33
C LEU A 373 -35.30 9.66 4.91
N GLU A 374 -35.85 9.52 3.70
CA GLU A 374 -36.99 10.32 3.26
C GLU A 374 -38.25 10.08 4.09
N VAL A 375 -38.54 8.81 4.44
CA VAL A 375 -39.66 8.48 5.34
C VAL A 375 -39.44 9.11 6.71
N HIS A 376 -38.24 9.01 7.28
CA HIS A 376 -37.92 9.64 8.56
C HIS A 376 -38.03 11.17 8.50
N ARG A 377 -37.61 11.81 7.41
CA ARG A 377 -37.79 13.26 7.20
C ARG A 377 -39.27 13.64 7.17
N LYS A 378 -40.08 12.95 6.37
CA LYS A 378 -41.53 13.19 6.29
C LYS A 378 -42.21 13.01 7.65
N ASN A 379 -41.82 11.98 8.41
CA ASN A 379 -42.33 11.76 9.76
C ASN A 379 -41.92 12.87 10.73
N ALA A 380 -40.66 13.34 10.65
CA ALA A 380 -40.19 14.47 11.46
C ALA A 380 -40.97 15.76 11.14
N ASP A 381 -41.20 16.05 9.86
CA ASP A 381 -41.99 17.20 9.41
C ASP A 381 -43.44 17.11 9.87
N GLU A 382 -44.03 15.92 9.84
CA GLU A 382 -45.38 15.69 10.36
C GLU A 382 -45.47 15.91 11.87
N VAL A 383 -44.50 15.39 12.64
CA VAL A 383 -44.43 15.62 14.09
C VAL A 383 -44.23 17.10 14.41
N ALA A 384 -43.36 17.80 13.66
CA ALA A 384 -43.15 19.23 13.81
C ALA A 384 -44.44 20.03 13.56
N ARG A 385 -45.20 19.70 12.50
CA ARG A 385 -46.52 20.31 12.27
C ARG A 385 -47.51 20.02 13.39
N ARG A 386 -47.59 18.78 13.87
CA ARG A 386 -48.49 18.42 14.98
C ARG A 386 -48.13 19.18 16.26
N LEU A 387 -46.84 19.34 16.55
CA LEU A 387 -46.36 20.13 17.69
C LEU A 387 -46.75 21.61 17.55
N GLN A 388 -46.53 22.21 16.39
CA GLN A 388 -46.94 23.60 16.12
C GLN A 388 -48.46 23.78 16.28
N GLN A 389 -49.26 22.85 15.76
CA GLN A 389 -50.72 22.87 15.93
C GLN A 389 -51.13 22.74 17.40
N ALA A 390 -50.49 21.84 18.16
CA ALA A 390 -50.76 21.69 19.60
C ALA A 390 -50.36 22.95 20.38
N GLN A 391 -49.23 23.58 20.03
CA GLN A 391 -48.78 24.83 20.64
C GLN A 391 -49.76 25.98 20.35
N ALA A 392 -50.25 26.10 19.12
CA ALA A 392 -51.25 27.09 18.75
C ALA A 392 -52.55 26.89 19.54
N LYS A 393 -53.06 25.65 19.62
CA LYS A 393 -54.25 25.32 20.42
C LYS A 393 -54.06 25.65 21.90
N ALA A 394 -52.90 25.34 22.48
CA ALA A 394 -52.60 25.65 23.87
C ALA A 394 -52.54 27.17 24.13
N LEU A 395 -52.00 27.95 23.19
CA LEU A 395 -52.01 29.42 23.28
C LEU A 395 -53.42 29.99 23.18
N ASP A 396 -54.26 29.45 22.29
CA ASP A 396 -55.66 29.85 22.16
C ASP A 396 -56.45 29.52 23.44
N GLU A 397 -56.31 28.30 23.96
CA GLU A 397 -56.91 27.90 25.24
C GLU A 397 -56.45 28.81 26.38
N LEU A 398 -55.16 29.12 26.47
CA LEU A 398 -54.62 30.03 27.47
C LEU A 398 -55.19 31.46 27.34
N ASN A 399 -55.36 31.96 26.11
CA ASN A 399 -56.00 33.24 25.85
C ASN A 399 -57.49 33.24 26.25
N THR A 400 -58.23 32.15 25.98
CA THR A 400 -59.62 32.01 26.43
C THR A 400 -59.72 31.96 27.96
N LEU A 401 -58.81 31.26 28.63
CA LEU A 401 -58.75 31.20 30.10
C LEU A 401 -58.41 32.57 30.69
N ARG A 402 -57.48 33.32 30.10
CA ARG A 402 -57.19 34.71 30.50
C ARG A 402 -58.41 35.61 30.34
N SER A 403 -59.13 35.54 29.22
CA SER A 403 -60.35 36.30 28.99
C SER A 403 -61.46 35.93 29.99
N ASN A 404 -61.64 34.63 30.28
CA ASN A 404 -62.61 34.18 31.27
C ASN A 404 -62.23 34.61 32.69
N ARG A 405 -60.93 34.57 33.02
CA ARG A 405 -60.41 35.07 34.29
C ARG A 405 -60.69 36.57 34.43
N THR A 406 -60.36 37.41 33.45
CA THR A 406 -60.62 38.85 33.53
C THR A 406 -62.10 39.17 33.64
N LYS A 407 -62.98 38.45 32.92
CA LYS A 407 -64.44 38.58 33.06
C LYS A 407 -64.92 38.24 34.48
N ARG A 408 -64.41 37.15 35.07
CA ARG A 408 -64.77 36.75 36.44
C ARG A 408 -64.20 37.71 37.48
N GLU A 409 -62.95 38.14 37.33
CA GLU A 409 -62.34 39.15 38.21
C GLU A 409 -63.11 40.48 38.15
N ALA A 410 -63.55 40.92 36.96
CA ALA A 410 -64.41 42.09 36.82
C ALA A 410 -65.78 41.89 37.48
N ALA A 411 -66.41 40.71 37.32
CA ALA A 411 -67.69 40.41 37.97
C ALA A 411 -67.57 40.37 39.51
N VAL A 412 -66.51 39.75 40.04
CA VAL A 412 -66.23 39.73 41.48
C VAL A 412 -65.95 41.15 42.00
N SER A 413 -65.14 41.93 41.27
CA SER A 413 -64.87 43.33 41.64
C SER A 413 -66.17 44.15 41.64
N GLY A 414 -67.05 43.96 40.65
CA GLY A 414 -68.38 44.56 40.62
C GLY A 414 -69.23 44.19 41.84
N ALA A 415 -69.31 42.88 42.17
CA ALA A 415 -70.04 42.40 43.33
C ALA A 415 -69.49 42.96 44.66
N ILE A 416 -68.16 43.11 44.79
CA ILE A 416 -67.53 43.74 45.96
C ILE A 416 -67.96 45.21 46.04
N THR A 417 -67.88 45.96 44.93
CA THR A 417 -68.30 47.37 44.93
C THR A 417 -69.79 47.56 45.24
N GLU A 418 -70.65 46.64 44.80
CA GLU A 418 -72.08 46.64 45.13
C GLU A 418 -72.30 46.33 46.62
N TYR A 419 -71.59 45.34 47.17
CA TYR A 419 -71.66 44.99 48.59
C TYR A 419 -71.17 46.16 49.46
N ASP A 420 -70.08 46.81 49.09
CA ASP A 420 -69.54 47.98 49.80
C ASP A 420 -70.53 49.14 49.75
N ALA A 421 -71.17 49.38 48.60
CA ALA A 421 -72.23 50.39 48.46
C ALA A 421 -73.45 50.07 49.34
N GLN A 422 -73.92 48.82 49.34
CA GLN A 422 -75.03 48.38 50.20
C GLN A 422 -74.68 48.49 51.69
N SER A 423 -73.46 48.13 52.07
CA SER A 423 -72.96 48.24 53.44
C SER A 423 -72.85 49.71 53.88
N ALA A 424 -72.39 50.60 53.00
CA ALA A 424 -72.34 52.03 53.25
C ALA A 424 -73.75 52.63 53.41
N LEU A 425 -74.71 52.22 52.58
CA LEU A 425 -76.12 52.60 52.71
C LEU A 425 -76.73 52.11 54.02
N LEU A 426 -76.49 50.86 54.40
CA LEU A 426 -76.97 50.30 55.66
C LEU A 426 -76.35 51.03 56.86
N ALA A 427 -75.06 51.32 56.82
CA ALA A 427 -74.39 52.09 57.86
C ALA A 427 -74.95 53.52 57.97
N ALA A 428 -75.27 54.17 56.85
CA ALA A 428 -75.94 55.47 56.84
C ALA A 428 -77.34 55.40 57.43
N ALA A 429 -78.13 54.38 57.08
CA ALA A 429 -79.46 54.14 57.65
C ALA A 429 -79.38 53.87 59.17
N MET A 430 -78.42 53.06 59.63
CA MET A 430 -78.20 52.84 61.07
C MET A 430 -77.85 54.13 61.80
N ARG A 431 -76.99 55.00 61.23
CA ARG A 431 -76.71 56.32 61.82
C ARG A 431 -77.96 57.19 61.90
N GLN A 432 -78.81 57.15 60.88
CA GLN A 432 -80.08 57.87 60.90
C GLN A 432 -81.02 57.34 62.00
N PHE A 433 -81.21 56.02 62.09
CA PHE A 433 -82.04 55.43 63.15
C PHE A 433 -81.50 55.71 64.54
N ASN A 434 -80.18 55.67 64.73
CA ASN A 434 -79.58 56.04 66.03
C ASN A 434 -79.85 57.51 66.36
N LYS A 435 -79.74 58.41 65.38
CA LYS A 435 -80.06 59.82 65.57
C LYS A 435 -81.55 60.03 65.91
N GLU A 436 -82.45 59.34 65.20
CA GLU A 436 -83.89 59.38 65.50
C GLU A 436 -84.18 58.83 66.91
N ALA A 437 -83.50 57.76 67.31
CA ALA A 437 -83.60 57.21 68.66
C ALA A 437 -83.06 58.17 69.72
N GLU A 438 -81.93 58.85 69.47
CA GLU A 438 -81.39 59.91 70.33
C GLU A 438 -82.41 61.05 70.47
N GLU A 439 -82.96 61.56 69.36
CA GLU A 439 -84.00 62.59 69.37
C GLU A 439 -85.27 62.14 70.13
N ASP A 440 -85.69 60.89 69.99
CA ASP A 440 -86.83 60.35 70.72
C ASP A 440 -86.52 60.19 72.22
N THR A 441 -85.30 59.78 72.60
CA THR A 441 -84.89 59.77 74.01
C THR A 441 -84.85 61.17 74.60
N GLU A 442 -84.38 62.18 73.86
CA GLU A 442 -84.41 63.58 74.28
C GLU A 442 -85.86 64.07 74.48
N ARG A 443 -86.79 63.69 73.58
CA ARG A 443 -88.22 63.99 73.74
C ARG A 443 -88.82 63.31 74.97
N ILE A 444 -88.48 62.06 75.23
CA ILE A 444 -88.95 61.32 76.41
C ILE A 444 -88.45 61.99 77.69
N VAL A 445 -87.16 62.32 77.76
CA VAL A 445 -86.58 63.02 78.93
C VAL A 445 -87.27 64.37 79.15
N ALA A 446 -87.48 65.16 78.09
CA ALA A 446 -88.19 66.44 78.19
C ALA A 446 -89.65 66.27 78.68
N LEU A 447 -90.33 65.19 78.27
CA LEU A 447 -91.67 64.86 78.76
C LEU A 447 -91.64 64.38 80.21
N GLU A 448 -90.66 63.57 80.61
CA GLU A 448 -90.45 63.14 82.00
C GLU A 448 -90.23 64.36 82.91
N GLU A 449 -89.36 65.31 82.51
CA GLU A 449 -89.15 66.57 83.23
C GLU A 449 -90.44 67.39 83.36
N ALA A 450 -91.25 67.47 82.28
CA ALA A 450 -92.53 68.17 82.31
C ALA A 450 -93.55 67.47 83.23
N VAL A 451 -93.61 66.14 83.24
CA VAL A 451 -94.46 65.34 84.13
C VAL A 451 -94.01 65.50 85.58
N GLU A 452 -92.72 65.47 85.87
CA GLU A 452 -92.18 65.72 87.21
C GLU A 452 -92.53 67.13 87.70
N LYS A 453 -92.46 68.13 86.82
CA LYS A 453 -92.88 69.50 87.15
C LYS A 453 -94.36 69.56 87.48
N LEU A 454 -95.22 68.94 86.68
CA LEU A 454 -96.66 68.85 86.96
C LEU A 454 -96.95 68.06 88.25
N HIS A 455 -96.13 67.05 88.57
CA HIS A 455 -96.24 66.31 89.83
C HIS A 455 -95.94 67.21 91.02
N LYS A 456 -94.86 67.99 90.96
CA LYS A 456 -94.53 69.00 91.98
C LYS A 456 -95.63 70.05 92.12
N GLU A 457 -96.13 70.60 91.01
CA GLU A 457 -97.26 71.55 91.03
C GLU A 457 -98.52 70.93 91.65
N ARG A 458 -98.79 69.64 91.39
CA ARG A 458 -99.89 68.90 92.03
C ARG A 458 -99.67 68.71 93.53
N GLU A 459 -98.46 68.37 93.96
CA GLU A 459 -98.10 68.22 95.37
C GLU A 459 -98.20 69.57 96.12
N GLU A 460 -97.72 70.65 95.50
CA GLU A 460 -97.85 72.03 95.99
C GLU A 460 -99.31 72.42 96.12
N HIS A 461 -100.13 72.18 95.09
CA HIS A 461 -101.58 72.44 95.15
C HIS A 461 -102.25 71.58 96.24
N ALA A 462 -101.88 70.31 96.38
CA ALA A 462 -102.41 69.45 97.44
C ALA A 462 -102.04 69.98 98.84
N TRP A 463 -100.82 70.49 99.00
CA TRP A 463 -100.37 71.14 100.22
C TRP A 463 -101.11 72.46 100.48
N GLU A 464 -101.33 73.29 99.45
CA GLU A 464 -102.13 74.52 99.54
C GLU A 464 -103.57 74.23 99.98
N VAL A 465 -104.19 73.16 99.45
CA VAL A 465 -105.53 72.72 99.87
C VAL A 465 -105.54 72.31 101.34
N MET A 466 -104.57 71.51 101.79
CA MET A 466 -104.44 71.13 103.21
C MET A 466 -104.25 72.34 104.12
N VAL A 467 -103.43 73.32 103.70
CA VAL A 467 -103.24 74.58 104.46
C VAL A 467 -104.51 75.41 104.47
N ALA A 468 -105.27 75.46 103.37
CA ALA A 468 -106.55 76.13 103.31
C ALA A 468 -107.58 75.47 104.23
N GLU A 469 -107.64 74.13 104.26
CA GLU A 469 -108.46 73.36 105.21
C GLU A 469 -108.06 73.67 106.66
N GLN A 470 -106.77 73.63 107.01
CA GLN A 470 -106.30 74.00 108.35
C GLN A 470 -106.63 75.46 108.71
N ARG A 471 -106.48 76.41 107.78
CA ARG A 471 -106.87 77.81 107.99
C ARG A 471 -108.37 77.93 108.24
N GLN A 472 -109.19 77.14 107.54
CA GLN A 472 -110.62 77.10 107.72
C GLN A 472 -111.00 76.45 109.07
N GLU A 473 -110.34 75.38 109.48
CA GLU A 473 -110.48 74.79 110.82
C GLU A 473 -110.11 75.79 111.93
N HIS A 474 -108.99 76.50 111.78
CA HIS A 474 -108.60 77.57 112.71
C HIS A 474 -109.61 78.72 112.75
N ALA A 475 -110.14 79.14 111.59
CA ALA A 475 -111.19 80.16 111.53
C ALA A 475 -112.47 79.68 112.26
N ASN A 476 -112.86 78.42 112.08
CA ASN A 476 -113.98 77.82 112.79
C ASN A 476 -113.73 77.78 114.31
N MET A 477 -112.53 77.37 114.77
CA MET A 477 -112.19 77.40 116.20
C MET A 477 -112.22 78.81 116.79
N ILE A 478 -111.75 79.83 116.05
CA ILE A 478 -111.82 81.23 116.50
C ILE A 478 -113.28 81.66 116.64
N LEU A 479 -114.14 81.30 115.69
CA LEU A 479 -115.58 81.59 115.76
C LEU A 479 -116.23 80.88 116.96
N GLU A 480 -115.90 79.62 117.23
CA GLU A 480 -116.37 78.90 118.42
C GLU A 480 -115.93 79.56 119.73
N HIS A 481 -114.66 79.99 119.81
CA HIS A 481 -114.14 80.74 120.94
C HIS A 481 -114.85 82.09 121.11
N GLN A 482 -115.05 82.84 120.02
CA GLN A 482 -115.79 84.11 120.03
C GLN A 482 -117.25 83.90 120.46
N GLU A 483 -117.90 82.82 120.03
CA GLU A 483 -119.23 82.47 120.51
C GLU A 483 -119.25 82.14 122.00
N GLN A 484 -118.27 81.38 122.50
CA GLN A 484 -118.15 81.07 123.93
C GLN A 484 -117.89 82.32 124.76
N ASP A 485 -116.99 83.20 124.33
CA ASP A 485 -116.74 84.49 124.98
C ASP A 485 -117.99 85.37 124.94
N ALA A 486 -118.72 85.41 123.83
CA ALA A 486 -120.00 86.11 123.73
C ALA A 486 -121.06 85.55 124.69
N ARG A 487 -121.14 84.22 124.84
CA ARG A 487 -122.03 83.56 125.82
C ARG A 487 -121.63 83.92 127.26
N VAL A 488 -120.34 83.97 127.57
CA VAL A 488 -119.82 84.37 128.88
C VAL A 488 -120.14 85.84 129.17
N ILE A 489 -119.89 86.75 128.22
CA ILE A 489 -120.23 88.17 128.34
C ILE A 489 -121.75 88.34 128.55
N GLN A 490 -122.58 87.61 127.80
CA GLN A 490 -124.03 87.62 128.01
C GLN A 490 -124.44 87.10 129.39
N ALA A 491 -123.77 86.06 129.92
CA ALA A 491 -124.00 85.57 131.29
C ALA A 491 -123.64 86.62 132.34
N TYR A 492 -122.50 87.32 132.19
CA TYR A 492 -122.12 88.44 133.06
C TYR A 492 -123.13 89.59 132.99
N TYR A 493 -123.62 89.95 131.79
CA TYR A 493 -124.66 90.98 131.64
C TYR A 493 -125.99 90.58 132.29
N ARG A 494 -126.43 89.31 132.15
CA ARG A 494 -127.64 88.80 132.81
C ARG A 494 -127.49 88.80 134.34
N ALA A 495 -126.32 88.40 134.86
CA ALA A 495 -126.02 88.45 136.29
C ALA A 495 -125.99 89.89 136.83
N PHE A 496 -125.46 90.83 136.04
CA PHE A 496 -125.47 92.26 136.38
C PHE A 496 -126.90 92.82 136.43
N ILE A 497 -127.74 92.52 135.43
CA ILE A 497 -129.16 92.94 135.41
C ILE A 497 -129.93 92.36 136.62
N ALA A 498 -129.68 91.10 136.99
CA ALA A 498 -130.27 90.49 138.18
C ALA A 498 -129.86 91.18 139.50
N ARG A 499 -128.59 91.61 139.62
CA ARG A 499 -128.11 92.42 140.76
C ARG A 499 -128.75 93.80 140.82
N VAL A 500 -128.93 94.47 139.67
CA VAL A 500 -129.56 95.81 139.62
C VAL A 500 -131.06 95.74 139.97
N TYR A 501 -131.76 94.67 139.59
CA TYR A 501 -133.18 94.48 139.95
C TYR A 501 -133.37 94.22 141.45
N THR A 502 -132.52 93.37 142.05
CA THR A 502 -132.58 93.07 143.49
C THR A 502 -132.21 94.26 144.38
N GLN A 503 -131.33 95.15 143.90
CA GLN A 503 -130.96 96.39 144.61
C GLN A 503 -132.08 97.47 144.58
N ARG A 504 -132.88 97.54 143.50
CA ARG A 504 -134.02 98.48 143.38
C ARG A 504 -135.25 98.08 144.21
N GLU A 505 -135.42 96.81 144.56
CA GLU A 505 -136.52 96.40 145.46
C GLU A 505 -136.21 96.65 146.95
N LEU A 506 -134.93 96.64 147.34
CA LEU A 506 -134.50 96.90 148.72
C LEU A 506 -134.52 98.39 149.11
N GLU A 507 -134.40 99.32 148.15
CA GLU A 507 -134.39 100.78 148.42
C GLU A 507 -135.79 101.42 148.56
N LYS A 508 -136.88 100.73 148.16
CA LYS A 508 -138.24 101.32 148.19
C LYS A 508 -139.02 101.11 149.50
N ASN A 509 -138.54 100.31 150.45
CA ASN A 509 -139.31 99.90 151.64
C ASN A 509 -138.88 100.54 152.99
N ALA A 510 -138.06 101.62 153.01
CA ALA A 510 -137.44 102.12 154.25
C ALA A 510 -137.54 103.64 154.57
N LYS A 511 -138.65 104.35 154.24
CA LYS A 511 -138.93 105.69 154.83
C LYS A 511 -140.39 105.88 155.29
N LYS A 512 -140.59 105.74 156.61
CA LYS A 512 -141.80 105.95 157.44
C LYS A 512 -142.25 107.42 157.44
N ARG A 513 -143.56 107.73 157.30
CA ARG A 513 -144.52 108.07 158.39
C ARG A 513 -143.95 108.88 159.57
N LYS A 514 -144.27 110.20 159.64
CA LYS A 514 -145.18 110.84 160.66
C LYS A 514 -145.16 112.40 160.63
N LYS A 515 -146.23 113.03 160.11
CA LYS A 515 -147.06 114.04 160.82
C LYS A 515 -148.35 114.37 160.02
N LYS A 516 -149.43 114.65 160.75
CA LYS A 516 -150.86 114.68 160.37
C LYS A 516 -151.27 115.98 159.64
N GLY A 517 -152.19 115.92 158.66
CA GLY A 517 -152.92 117.12 158.20
C GLY A 517 -153.83 117.02 156.96
N LYS A 518 -155.13 116.78 157.19
CA LYS A 518 -156.34 117.33 156.52
C LYS A 518 -156.80 116.90 155.10
N LYS A 519 -158.08 116.47 155.11
CA LYS A 519 -159.19 116.59 154.14
C LYS A 519 -159.42 115.50 153.07
N LYS A 520 -160.71 115.10 153.07
CA LYS A 520 -161.49 114.29 152.13
C LYS A 520 -161.66 114.98 150.77
N LYS A 521 -161.57 114.23 149.67
CA LYS A 521 -162.70 113.69 148.91
C LYS A 521 -162.15 112.61 147.98
#